data_AF-A0A7W0ZDQ5-F1
#
_entry.id   AF-A0A7W0ZDQ5-F1
#
_cell.length_a   1.000
_cell.length_b   1.000
_cell.length_c   1.000
_cell.angle_alpha   90.00
_cell.angle_beta   90.00
_cell.angle_gamma   90.00
#
_symmetry.space_group_name_H-M   'P 1'
#
loop_
_entity.id
_entity.type
_entity.pdbx_description
1 polymer ?
#
loop_
_entity_poly.entity_id
_entity_poly.type
_entity_poly.pdbx_seq_one_letter_code
_entity_poly.pdbx_strand_id
1 'polypeptide(L)'
;MTTEPATSSFIIATRNRPDYLFDTVQSLVEQTILPGELCIVDSSDLATRRAEIEEICDKASLSLDYCHPAASGLPRQRNIGIDRTHGDPVFLIDDDVLLVPDCHERILEEYATRRPPPGGVCAADTDPPRVPPASVMWRRIFGSGGWWPDASGRVRRGFFPEGISVSAVPREVEFFMGWFMSFRREVFERERFDEALSGYAYLEDIDFSYRVSRNYPLIFLPSAKGDHLKASASRLSRHQLLRMMIANHFYLHRKNMPQTMLNQAALWWAFLGLLILNSTRAVRFRNPEHVTGLLAGLREQARGKGLIDPAAEGVGR
;
A
#
# COMPACT_ATOMS: atom_id res chain seq x y z
N MET A 1 -26.83 -4.24 23.19
CA MET A 1 -27.23 -4.58 21.81
C MET A 1 -26.04 -5.25 21.18
N THR A 2 -26.08 -6.55 20.98
CA THR A 2 -25.04 -7.28 20.23
C THR A 2 -25.26 -6.92 18.76
N THR A 3 -24.44 -6.00 18.26
CA THR A 3 -24.38 -5.69 16.83
C THR A 3 -23.99 -6.96 16.10
N GLU A 4 -24.77 -7.39 15.11
CA GLU A 4 -24.34 -8.47 14.22
C GLU A 4 -23.04 -8.03 13.52
N PRO A 5 -22.03 -8.91 13.44
CA PRO A 5 -20.78 -8.58 12.78
C PRO A 5 -21.04 -8.25 11.30
N ALA A 6 -20.26 -7.32 10.76
CA ALA A 6 -20.37 -6.96 9.35
C ALA A 6 -20.06 -8.17 8.45
N THR A 7 -20.58 -8.19 7.23
CA THR A 7 -20.22 -9.22 6.26
C THR A 7 -18.82 -9.02 5.66
N SER A 8 -17.99 -8.12 6.19
CA SER A 8 -16.67 -7.78 5.68
C SER A 8 -15.57 -8.71 6.20
N SER A 9 -14.46 -8.79 5.45
CA SER A 9 -13.24 -9.49 5.87
C SER A 9 -12.10 -8.51 6.06
N PHE A 10 -11.26 -8.71 7.07
CA PHE A 10 -9.96 -8.04 7.17
C PHE A 10 -8.83 -9.03 6.89
N ILE A 11 -7.82 -8.58 6.15
CA ILE A 11 -6.61 -9.34 5.84
C ILE A 11 -5.40 -8.51 6.26
N ILE A 12 -4.54 -9.11 7.07
CA ILE A 12 -3.27 -8.51 7.52
C ILE A 12 -2.12 -9.41 7.07
N ALA A 13 -1.22 -8.88 6.26
CA ALA A 13 0.04 -9.53 5.92
C ALA A 13 1.14 -9.02 6.87
N THR A 14 1.89 -9.94 7.47
CA THR A 14 2.91 -9.55 8.47
C THR A 14 4.19 -10.35 8.34
N ARG A 15 5.30 -9.74 8.80
CA ARG A 15 6.61 -10.38 8.88
C ARG A 15 7.49 -9.71 9.93
N ASN A 16 7.86 -10.48 10.94
CA ASN A 16 8.77 -10.13 12.03
C ASN A 16 8.41 -8.79 12.71
N ARG A 17 7.10 -8.53 12.89
CA ARG A 17 6.55 -7.33 13.55
C ARG A 17 5.42 -7.68 14.54
N PRO A 18 5.65 -8.59 15.50
CA PRO A 18 4.60 -9.11 16.36
C PRO A 18 3.91 -8.06 17.24
N ASP A 19 4.63 -7.03 17.71
CA ASP A 19 4.05 -5.97 18.54
C ASP A 19 3.14 -5.04 17.75
N TYR A 20 3.59 -4.58 16.58
CA TYR A 20 2.76 -3.77 15.69
C TYR A 20 1.50 -4.53 15.25
N LEU A 21 1.65 -5.82 14.92
CA LEU A 21 0.53 -6.67 14.58
C LEU A 21 -0.48 -6.76 15.73
N PHE A 22 -0.01 -6.99 16.96
CA PHE A 22 -0.87 -7.03 18.13
C PHE A 22 -1.63 -5.72 18.32
N ASP A 23 -0.95 -4.58 18.26
CA ASP A 23 -1.57 -3.26 18.42
C ASP A 23 -2.59 -2.98 17.30
N THR A 24 -2.29 -3.40 16.06
CA THR A 24 -3.21 -3.30 14.92
C THR A 24 -4.48 -4.11 15.16
N VAL A 25 -4.35 -5.38 15.56
CA VAL A 25 -5.51 -6.24 15.89
C VAL A 25 -6.28 -5.68 17.08
N GLN A 26 -5.59 -5.14 18.08
CA GLN A 26 -6.23 -4.48 19.21
C GLN A 26 -7.13 -3.31 18.75
N SER A 27 -6.62 -2.45 17.85
CA SER A 27 -7.43 -1.35 17.30
C SER A 27 -8.62 -1.83 16.46
N LEU A 28 -8.53 -3.03 15.88
CA LEU A 28 -9.59 -3.65 15.09
C LEU A 28 -10.71 -4.20 15.99
N VAL A 29 -10.39 -4.86 17.10
CA VAL A 29 -11.38 -5.35 18.07
C VAL A 29 -12.07 -4.22 18.85
N GLU A 30 -11.51 -3.01 18.80
CA GLU A 30 -12.08 -1.79 19.40
C GLU A 30 -12.97 -0.99 18.41
N GLN A 31 -13.14 -1.45 17.17
CA GLN A 31 -14.02 -0.77 16.20
C GLN A 31 -15.49 -0.81 16.63
N THR A 32 -16.25 0.24 16.30
CA THR A 32 -17.70 0.35 16.58
C THR A 32 -18.50 -0.76 15.92
N ILE A 33 -18.05 -1.21 14.75
CA ILE A 33 -18.55 -2.37 14.03
C ILE A 33 -17.39 -3.32 13.82
N LEU A 34 -17.51 -4.55 14.32
CA LEU A 34 -16.51 -5.60 14.08
C LEU A 34 -16.66 -6.19 12.67
N PRO A 35 -15.56 -6.59 12.03
CA PRO A 35 -15.64 -7.38 10.81
C PRO A 35 -16.18 -8.79 11.09
N GLY A 36 -16.66 -9.44 10.03
CA GLY A 36 -17.16 -10.82 10.11
C GLY A 36 -16.03 -11.83 10.32
N GLU A 37 -14.87 -11.55 9.74
CA GLU A 37 -13.68 -12.37 9.86
C GLU A 37 -12.40 -11.54 9.73
N LEU A 38 -11.34 -12.04 10.36
CA LEU A 38 -9.97 -11.55 10.27
C LEU A 38 -9.07 -12.70 9.80
N CYS A 39 -8.31 -12.49 8.74
CA CYS A 39 -7.27 -13.39 8.28
C CYS A 39 -5.90 -12.74 8.48
N ILE A 40 -5.03 -13.41 9.23
CA ILE A 40 -3.63 -13.00 9.40
C ILE A 40 -2.77 -13.97 8.61
N VAL A 41 -2.01 -13.44 7.64
CA VAL A 41 -1.05 -14.21 6.85
C VAL A 41 0.35 -13.82 7.29
N ASP A 42 1.00 -14.70 8.04
CA ASP A 42 2.24 -14.41 8.75
C ASP A 42 3.43 -15.19 8.17
N SER A 43 4.35 -14.47 7.54
CA SER A 43 5.62 -14.99 7.03
C SER A 43 6.81 -14.74 7.97
N SER A 44 6.54 -14.44 9.25
CA SER A 44 7.54 -14.30 10.30
C SER A 44 8.27 -15.61 10.57
N ASP A 45 9.52 -15.50 11.02
CA ASP A 45 10.32 -16.64 11.44
C ASP A 45 9.66 -17.31 12.68
N LEU A 46 9.07 -16.51 13.58
CA LEU A 46 8.32 -16.93 14.75
C LEU A 46 7.08 -16.05 14.95
N ALA A 47 5.94 -16.66 15.29
CA ALA A 47 4.68 -15.97 15.59
C ALA A 47 4.52 -15.72 17.11
N THR A 48 5.40 -14.91 17.69
CA THR A 48 5.59 -14.84 19.17
C THR A 48 4.37 -14.32 19.96
N ARG A 49 3.50 -13.50 19.35
CA ARG A 49 2.30 -12.94 19.99
C ARG A 49 0.98 -13.58 19.51
N ARG A 50 1.06 -14.70 18.80
CA ARG A 50 -0.12 -15.39 18.25
C ARG A 50 -1.16 -15.72 19.32
N ALA A 51 -0.75 -16.28 20.46
CA ALA A 51 -1.68 -16.66 21.53
C ALA A 51 -2.43 -15.46 22.12
N GLU A 52 -1.76 -14.31 22.28
CA GLU A 52 -2.40 -13.08 22.76
C GLU A 52 -3.39 -12.52 21.73
N ILE A 53 -3.06 -12.62 20.43
CA ILE A 53 -3.95 -12.22 19.32
C ILE A 53 -5.20 -13.10 19.29
N GLU A 54 -5.04 -14.42 19.42
CA GLU A 54 -6.16 -15.38 19.51
C GLU A 54 -7.05 -15.04 20.71
N GLU A 55 -6.46 -14.77 21.89
CA GLU A 55 -7.21 -14.42 23.10
C GLU A 55 -8.06 -13.14 22.96
N ILE A 56 -7.51 -12.07 22.37
CA ILE A 56 -8.27 -10.82 22.20
C ILE A 56 -9.37 -10.96 21.14
N CYS A 57 -9.15 -11.75 20.09
CA CYS A 57 -10.18 -12.03 19.08
C CYS A 57 -11.32 -12.87 19.67
N ASP A 58 -10.99 -13.90 20.44
CA ASP A 58 -11.98 -14.75 21.12
C ASP A 58 -12.85 -13.94 22.10
N LYS A 59 -12.23 -13.07 22.90
CA LYS A 59 -12.97 -12.16 23.81
C LYS A 59 -13.91 -11.21 23.08
N ALA A 60 -13.49 -10.73 21.90
CA ALA A 60 -14.31 -9.86 21.06
C ALA A 60 -15.33 -10.64 20.20
N SER A 61 -15.30 -11.98 20.23
CA SER A 61 -16.08 -12.84 19.32
C SER A 61 -15.79 -12.56 17.83
N LEU A 62 -14.55 -12.18 17.50
CA LEU A 62 -14.08 -11.97 16.14
C LEU A 62 -13.52 -13.29 15.58
N SER A 63 -14.08 -13.76 14.47
CA SER A 63 -13.57 -14.97 13.80
C SER A 63 -12.18 -14.73 13.22
N LEU A 64 -11.20 -15.53 13.64
CA LEU A 64 -9.79 -15.40 13.24
C LEU A 64 -9.31 -16.65 12.48
N ASP A 65 -8.76 -16.45 11.29
CA ASP A 65 -7.92 -17.42 10.57
C ASP A 65 -6.45 -16.95 10.59
N TYR A 66 -5.62 -17.64 11.38
CA TYR A 66 -4.19 -17.32 11.51
C TYR A 66 -3.33 -18.32 10.73
N CYS A 67 -2.77 -17.89 9.60
CA CYS A 67 -1.91 -18.68 8.73
C CYS A 67 -0.42 -18.43 9.02
N HIS A 68 0.21 -19.33 9.78
CA HIS A 68 1.66 -19.37 10.03
C HIS A 68 2.18 -20.81 10.02
N PRO A 69 3.33 -21.11 9.37
CA PRO A 69 4.12 -20.20 8.54
C PRO A 69 3.49 -20.00 7.15
N ALA A 70 3.50 -18.76 6.66
CA ALA A 70 3.10 -18.41 5.30
C ALA A 70 4.31 -18.15 4.39
N ALA A 71 4.10 -18.28 3.08
CA ALA A 71 5.12 -17.92 2.09
C ALA A 71 5.39 -16.41 2.11
N SER A 72 6.67 -16.02 2.08
CA SER A 72 7.09 -14.62 2.12
C SER A 72 6.76 -13.85 0.84
N GLY A 73 6.46 -12.57 0.98
CA GLY A 73 6.22 -11.63 -0.12
C GLY A 73 4.84 -10.99 0.02
N LEU A 74 4.78 -9.65 0.03
CA LEU A 74 3.55 -8.93 0.34
C LEU A 74 2.40 -9.25 -0.64
N PRO A 75 2.58 -9.23 -1.98
CA PRO A 75 1.56 -9.63 -2.94
C PRO A 75 1.01 -11.04 -2.72
N ARG A 76 1.91 -11.99 -2.45
CA ARG A 76 1.55 -13.38 -2.20
C ARG A 76 0.72 -13.52 -0.93
N GLN A 77 1.14 -12.90 0.16
CA GLN A 77 0.39 -12.95 1.42
C GLN A 77 -1.00 -12.32 1.28
N ARG A 78 -1.12 -11.21 0.55
CA ARG A 78 -2.42 -10.61 0.23
C ARG A 78 -3.31 -11.57 -0.57
N ASN A 79 -2.78 -12.21 -1.61
CA ASN A 79 -3.52 -13.20 -2.40
C ASN A 79 -3.97 -14.41 -1.54
N ILE A 80 -3.08 -14.94 -0.68
CA ILE A 80 -3.43 -16.03 0.25
C ILE A 80 -4.60 -15.61 1.16
N GLY A 81 -4.56 -14.40 1.74
CA GLY A 81 -5.65 -13.93 2.59
C GLY A 81 -6.96 -13.71 1.82
N ILE A 82 -6.89 -13.26 0.57
CA ILE A 82 -8.06 -13.11 -0.30
C ILE A 82 -8.73 -14.46 -0.55
N ASP A 83 -7.94 -15.51 -0.81
CA ASP A 83 -8.45 -16.85 -1.09
C ASP A 83 -8.98 -17.58 0.16
N ARG A 84 -8.58 -17.14 1.36
CA ARG A 84 -9.00 -17.71 2.66
C ARG A 84 -10.19 -17.02 3.31
N THR A 85 -10.67 -15.92 2.72
CA THR A 85 -11.77 -15.11 3.26
C THR A 85 -12.93 -15.02 2.27
N HIS A 86 -14.13 -14.76 2.77
CA HIS A 86 -15.37 -14.79 2.00
C HIS A 86 -16.22 -13.52 2.08
N GLY A 87 -15.96 -12.65 3.05
CA GLY A 87 -16.71 -11.41 3.26
C GLY A 87 -16.62 -10.37 2.14
N ASP A 88 -17.58 -9.47 2.10
CA ASP A 88 -17.68 -8.30 1.21
C ASP A 88 -18.11 -7.07 2.02
N PRO A 89 -17.35 -5.95 1.97
CA PRO A 89 -16.07 -5.77 1.28
C PRO A 89 -14.88 -6.45 1.97
N VAL A 90 -13.78 -6.56 1.24
CA VAL A 90 -12.49 -7.09 1.71
C VAL A 90 -11.56 -5.93 2.04
N PHE A 91 -11.08 -5.87 3.27
CA PHE A 91 -10.10 -4.92 3.75
C PHE A 91 -8.71 -5.55 3.76
N LEU A 92 -7.75 -4.83 3.20
CA LEU A 92 -6.33 -5.15 3.19
C LEU A 92 -5.63 -4.02 3.93
N ILE A 93 -5.11 -4.32 5.12
CA ILE A 93 -4.40 -3.34 5.95
C ILE A 93 -2.98 -3.86 6.26
N ASP A 94 -2.06 -2.93 6.44
CA ASP A 94 -0.72 -3.28 6.93
C ASP A 94 -0.77 -3.61 8.44
N ASP A 95 0.25 -4.31 8.93
CA ASP A 95 0.40 -4.75 10.32
C ASP A 95 0.88 -3.65 11.27
N ASP A 96 1.02 -2.40 10.82
CA ASP A 96 1.43 -1.24 11.61
C ASP A 96 0.46 -0.06 11.46
N VAL A 97 -0.84 -0.36 11.56
CA VAL A 97 -1.94 0.59 11.39
C VAL A 97 -2.83 0.60 12.63
N LEU A 98 -3.08 1.80 13.17
CA LEU A 98 -4.06 1.98 14.24
C LEU A 98 -5.32 2.64 13.66
N LEU A 99 -6.45 1.96 13.74
CA LEU A 99 -7.71 2.49 13.24
C LEU A 99 -8.40 3.38 14.27
N VAL A 100 -8.94 4.51 13.83
CA VAL A 100 -9.87 5.29 14.66
C VAL A 100 -11.13 4.45 14.89
N PRO A 101 -11.79 4.48 16.07
CA PRO A 101 -12.85 3.50 16.41
C PRO A 101 -14.02 3.37 15.42
N ASP A 102 -14.36 4.43 14.70
CA ASP A 102 -15.47 4.47 13.73
C ASP A 102 -15.00 4.38 12.27
N CYS A 103 -13.74 4.01 12.03
CA CYS A 103 -13.16 3.93 10.69
C CYS A 103 -13.87 2.88 9.84
N HIS A 104 -14.03 1.65 10.35
CA HIS A 104 -14.68 0.57 9.64
C HIS A 104 -16.14 0.90 9.30
N GLU A 105 -16.90 1.41 10.28
CA GLU A 105 -18.30 1.83 10.11
C GLU A 105 -18.45 2.84 8.98
N ARG A 106 -17.62 3.90 8.95
CA ARG A 106 -17.67 4.92 7.89
C ARG A 106 -17.38 4.37 6.50
N ILE A 107 -16.45 3.42 6.38
CA ILE A 107 -16.16 2.78 5.10
C ILE A 107 -17.37 1.95 4.63
N LEU A 108 -17.99 1.18 5.53
CA LEU A 108 -19.20 0.40 5.23
C LEU A 108 -20.37 1.30 4.80
N GLU A 109 -20.57 2.42 5.49
CA GLU A 109 -21.58 3.42 5.12
C GLU A 109 -21.36 3.97 3.71
N GLU A 110 -20.11 4.25 3.33
CA GLU A 110 -19.76 4.73 1.99
C GLU A 110 -20.11 3.69 0.92
N TYR A 111 -19.82 2.42 1.16
CA TYR A 111 -20.23 1.32 0.27
C TYR A 111 -21.74 1.17 0.15
N ALA A 112 -22.48 1.38 1.24
CA ALA A 112 -23.94 1.22 1.28
C ALA A 112 -24.67 2.38 0.59
N THR A 113 -24.17 3.61 0.74
CA THR A 113 -24.89 4.84 0.37
C THR A 113 -24.44 5.44 -0.96
N ARG A 114 -23.18 5.30 -1.36
CA ARG A 114 -22.67 5.93 -2.58
C ARG A 114 -23.33 5.36 -3.84
N ARG A 115 -23.62 6.25 -4.79
CA ARG A 115 -24.13 5.92 -6.13
C ARG A 115 -23.31 6.66 -7.19
N PRO A 116 -22.78 5.98 -8.23
CA PRO A 116 -22.75 4.53 -8.41
C PRO A 116 -21.92 3.82 -7.31
N PRO A 117 -22.20 2.54 -7.00
CA PRO A 117 -21.44 1.80 -5.99
C PRO A 117 -19.93 1.82 -6.30
N PRO A 118 -19.06 2.09 -5.32
CA PRO A 118 -17.62 2.05 -5.52
C PRO A 118 -17.14 0.59 -5.56
N GLY A 119 -16.10 0.31 -6.36
CA GLY A 119 -15.40 -0.97 -6.29
C GLY A 119 -14.34 -1.00 -5.19
N GLY A 120 -13.95 0.17 -4.67
CA GLY A 120 -13.04 0.28 -3.53
C GLY A 120 -13.15 1.60 -2.79
N VAL A 121 -12.80 1.58 -1.50
CA VAL A 121 -12.76 2.75 -0.62
C VAL A 121 -11.50 2.67 0.27
N CYS A 122 -10.80 3.78 0.47
CA CYS A 122 -9.69 3.87 1.41
C CYS A 122 -9.87 4.99 2.44
N ALA A 123 -9.21 4.82 3.59
CA ALA A 123 -9.20 5.79 4.69
C ALA A 123 -8.10 6.85 4.49
N ALA A 124 -8.22 7.94 5.25
CA ALA A 124 -7.21 8.97 5.35
C ALA A 124 -6.26 8.74 6.54
N ASP A 125 -5.00 9.16 6.37
CA ASP A 125 -4.04 9.28 7.47
C ASP A 125 -4.51 10.39 8.42
N THR A 126 -4.49 10.19 9.74
CA THR A 126 -4.90 11.21 10.71
C THR A 126 -3.91 12.38 10.75
N ASP A 127 -2.62 12.12 10.56
CA ASP A 127 -1.56 13.14 10.54
C ASP A 127 -0.69 13.02 9.27
N PRO A 128 -1.24 13.39 8.10
CA PRO A 128 -0.53 13.27 6.85
C PRO A 128 0.67 14.22 6.81
N PRO A 129 1.83 13.76 6.29
CA PRO A 129 3.05 14.55 6.28
C PRO A 129 2.89 15.81 5.45
N ARG A 130 3.35 16.95 5.98
CA ARG A 130 3.35 18.22 5.27
C ARG A 130 4.51 18.28 4.29
N VAL A 131 4.19 18.53 3.01
CA VAL A 131 5.21 18.68 1.95
C VAL A 131 5.41 20.17 1.65
N PRO A 132 6.66 20.69 1.63
CA PRO A 132 6.92 22.09 1.31
C PRO A 132 6.43 22.46 -0.10
N PRO A 133 5.84 23.65 -0.32
CA PRO A 133 5.33 24.08 -1.63
C PRO A 133 6.36 23.99 -2.76
N ALA A 134 7.62 24.33 -2.48
CA ALA A 134 8.70 24.21 -3.45
C ALA A 134 8.94 22.75 -3.89
N SER A 135 8.79 21.78 -2.99
CA SER A 135 8.87 20.36 -3.34
C SER A 135 7.66 19.89 -4.14
N VAL A 136 6.46 20.42 -3.87
CA VAL A 136 5.26 20.13 -4.66
C VAL A 136 5.43 20.65 -6.09
N MET A 137 5.86 21.90 -6.24
CA MET A 137 6.13 22.51 -7.54
C MET A 137 7.18 21.72 -8.33
N TRP A 138 8.29 21.33 -7.70
CA TRP A 138 9.30 20.48 -8.33
C TRP A 138 8.72 19.17 -8.87
N ARG A 139 7.95 18.47 -8.04
CA ARG A 139 7.31 17.19 -8.40
C ARG A 139 6.28 17.34 -9.51
N ARG A 140 5.57 18.47 -9.57
CA ARG A 140 4.66 18.81 -10.68
C ARG A 140 5.41 19.04 -11.98
N ILE A 141 6.50 19.81 -11.96
CA ILE A 141 7.34 20.10 -13.14
C ILE A 141 7.87 18.80 -13.76
N PHE A 142 8.40 17.90 -12.92
CA PHE A 142 8.98 16.64 -13.40
C PHE A 142 7.98 15.50 -13.54
N GLY A 143 6.75 15.66 -13.08
CA GLY A 143 5.74 14.60 -13.10
C GLY A 143 6.12 13.37 -12.26
N SER A 144 6.94 13.54 -11.22
CA SER A 144 7.46 12.44 -10.37
C SER A 144 6.55 12.08 -9.20
N GLY A 145 5.31 12.55 -9.22
CA GLY A 145 4.29 12.20 -8.24
C GLY A 145 4.60 12.64 -6.81
N GLY A 146 3.78 12.18 -5.87
CA GLY A 146 3.85 12.48 -4.45
C GLY A 146 2.47 12.78 -3.86
N TRP A 147 2.44 13.19 -2.58
CA TRP A 147 1.21 13.39 -1.82
C TRP A 147 1.08 14.83 -1.32
N TRP A 148 -0.07 15.48 -1.60
CA TRP A 148 -0.39 16.84 -1.14
C TRP A 148 -1.91 17.11 -1.17
N PRO A 149 -2.43 18.15 -0.49
CA PRO A 149 -3.87 18.35 -0.32
C PRO A 149 -4.67 18.54 -1.63
N ASP A 150 -4.12 19.29 -2.59
CA ASP A 150 -4.77 19.59 -3.88
C ASP A 150 -4.28 18.68 -5.02
N ALA A 151 -3.80 17.49 -4.68
CA ALA A 151 -3.39 16.49 -5.67
C ALA A 151 -4.58 16.00 -6.51
N SER A 152 -4.26 15.49 -7.71
CA SER A 152 -5.26 15.03 -8.67
C SER A 152 -5.92 13.71 -8.26
N GLY A 153 -5.25 12.89 -7.44
CA GLY A 153 -5.68 11.51 -7.16
C GLY A 153 -5.40 10.55 -8.32
N ARG A 154 -4.55 10.93 -9.28
CA ARG A 154 -4.35 10.20 -10.54
C ARG A 154 -2.93 9.67 -10.69
N VAL A 155 -2.76 8.65 -11.51
CA VAL A 155 -1.45 8.16 -11.94
C VAL A 155 -1.02 8.92 -13.19
N ARG A 156 0.16 9.55 -13.13
CA ARG A 156 0.74 10.31 -14.25
C ARG A 156 1.23 9.38 -15.35
N ARG A 157 1.43 9.90 -16.56
CA ARG A 157 1.89 9.15 -17.76
C ARG A 157 3.20 8.37 -17.58
N GLY A 158 4.06 8.81 -16.67
CA GLY A 158 5.29 8.11 -16.28
C GLY A 158 5.08 6.98 -15.27
N PHE A 159 3.82 6.60 -14.99
CA PHE A 159 3.43 5.68 -13.92
C PHE A 159 3.86 6.15 -12.52
N PHE A 160 3.70 7.46 -12.26
CA PHE A 160 3.95 8.06 -10.94
C PHE A 160 2.63 8.49 -10.29
N PRO A 161 2.32 8.02 -9.07
CA PRO A 161 1.09 8.40 -8.36
C PRO A 161 1.12 9.86 -7.88
N GLU A 162 0.05 10.62 -8.12
CA GLU A 162 -0.19 11.94 -7.54
C GLU A 162 -1.36 11.85 -6.54
N GLY A 163 -1.06 11.62 -5.27
CA GLY A 163 -2.00 11.22 -4.24
C GLY A 163 -2.50 12.37 -3.38
N ILE A 164 -3.74 12.27 -2.93
CA ILE A 164 -4.38 13.27 -2.06
C ILE A 164 -3.91 13.00 -0.63
N SER A 165 -3.33 14.00 0.03
CA SER A 165 -2.91 13.88 1.44
C SER A 165 -4.00 14.30 2.41
N VAL A 166 -4.83 15.27 2.03
CA VAL A 166 -5.92 15.83 2.84
C VAL A 166 -7.08 16.18 1.92
N SER A 167 -8.30 15.85 2.32
CA SER A 167 -9.50 16.34 1.65
C SER A 167 -10.61 16.61 2.67
N ALA A 168 -11.49 17.56 2.36
CA ALA A 168 -12.68 17.83 3.18
C ALA A 168 -13.89 16.96 2.76
N VAL A 169 -13.84 16.39 1.56
CA VAL A 169 -14.95 15.62 0.97
C VAL A 169 -14.40 14.33 0.36
N PRO A 170 -15.22 13.28 0.19
CA PRO A 170 -14.82 12.10 -0.55
C PRO A 170 -14.35 12.45 -1.97
N ARG A 171 -13.29 11.78 -2.43
CA ARG A 171 -12.68 12.04 -3.75
C ARG A 171 -12.51 10.75 -4.52
N GLU A 172 -12.92 10.76 -5.79
CA GLU A 172 -12.56 9.69 -6.70
C GLU A 172 -11.06 9.75 -7.02
N VAL A 173 -10.39 8.60 -6.99
CA VAL A 173 -8.95 8.43 -7.20
C VAL A 173 -8.69 7.26 -8.14
N GLU A 174 -7.48 7.16 -8.67
CA GLU A 174 -7.06 6.05 -9.53
C GLU A 174 -6.26 4.99 -8.79
N PHE A 175 -5.92 5.22 -7.52
CA PHE A 175 -5.11 4.29 -6.73
C PHE A 175 -5.27 4.55 -5.23
N PHE A 176 -4.90 3.56 -4.43
CA PHE A 176 -4.81 3.65 -2.97
C PHE A 176 -3.38 3.45 -2.48
N MET A 177 -3.12 3.85 -1.24
CA MET A 177 -1.89 3.46 -0.54
C MET A 177 -2.11 2.14 0.19
N GLY A 178 -1.09 1.29 0.20
CA GLY A 178 -1.18 -0.11 0.62
C GLY A 178 -1.48 -0.35 2.10
N TRP A 179 -1.31 0.66 2.95
CA TRP A 179 -1.54 0.53 4.40
C TRP A 179 -3.02 0.39 4.77
N PHE A 180 -3.93 0.93 3.95
CA PHE A 180 -5.37 0.72 4.14
C PHE A 180 -6.08 0.79 2.80
N MET A 181 -6.59 -0.35 2.37
CA MET A 181 -7.39 -0.47 1.17
C MET A 181 -8.60 -1.36 1.46
N SER A 182 -9.74 -1.03 0.87
CA SER A 182 -10.86 -1.97 0.82
C SER A 182 -11.39 -2.06 -0.59
N PHE A 183 -11.88 -3.24 -0.96
CA PHE A 183 -12.46 -3.50 -2.27
C PHE A 183 -13.68 -4.41 -2.15
N ARG A 184 -14.62 -4.28 -3.09
CA ARG A 184 -15.69 -5.27 -3.25
C ARG A 184 -15.10 -6.64 -3.56
N ARG A 185 -15.71 -7.70 -3.04
CA ARG A 185 -15.27 -9.09 -3.27
C ARG A 185 -15.17 -9.42 -4.77
N GLU A 186 -16.11 -8.94 -5.58
CA GLU A 186 -16.13 -9.17 -7.04
C GLU A 186 -14.88 -8.62 -7.77
N VAL A 187 -14.18 -7.64 -7.21
CA VAL A 187 -12.92 -7.11 -7.78
C VAL A 187 -11.88 -8.23 -7.89
N PHE A 188 -11.88 -9.12 -6.89
CA PHE A 188 -10.97 -10.24 -6.80
C PHE A 188 -11.35 -11.39 -7.75
N GLU A 189 -12.49 -11.38 -8.43
CA GLU A 189 -12.73 -12.36 -9.49
C GLU A 189 -11.93 -12.03 -10.76
N ARG A 190 -11.47 -10.78 -10.89
CA ARG A 190 -10.79 -10.26 -12.09
C ARG A 190 -9.36 -9.85 -11.84
N GLU A 191 -9.10 -9.27 -10.67
CA GLU A 191 -7.80 -8.69 -10.34
C GLU A 191 -7.17 -9.43 -9.15
N ARG A 192 -5.87 -9.70 -9.26
CA ARG A 192 -5.01 -10.21 -8.18
C ARG A 192 -3.79 -9.32 -8.00
N PHE A 193 -3.12 -9.40 -6.84
CA PHE A 193 -1.81 -8.77 -6.67
C PHE A 193 -0.78 -9.52 -7.51
N ASP A 194 0.11 -8.75 -8.15
CA ASP A 194 1.13 -9.30 -9.06
C ASP A 194 2.28 -9.92 -8.26
N GLU A 195 2.32 -11.25 -8.19
CA GLU A 195 3.37 -11.99 -7.47
C GLU A 195 4.74 -11.93 -8.15
N ALA A 196 4.86 -11.37 -9.36
CA ALA A 196 6.17 -11.06 -9.92
C ALA A 196 6.89 -9.98 -9.10
N LEU A 197 6.13 -9.09 -8.45
CA LEU A 197 6.67 -8.15 -7.45
C LEU A 197 6.88 -8.92 -6.14
N SER A 198 8.11 -9.29 -5.83
CA SER A 198 8.43 -10.08 -4.64
C SER A 198 8.93 -9.23 -3.46
N GLY A 199 9.01 -9.86 -2.29
CA GLY A 199 9.51 -9.24 -1.06
C GLY A 199 8.63 -8.08 -0.59
N TYR A 200 9.25 -6.91 -0.37
CA TYR A 200 8.57 -5.66 -0.02
C TYR A 200 7.66 -5.13 -1.13
N ALA A 201 7.94 -5.50 -2.38
CA ALA A 201 7.07 -5.31 -3.54
C ALA A 201 6.66 -3.87 -3.94
N TYR A 202 7.35 -2.84 -3.46
CA TYR A 202 7.10 -1.41 -3.73
C TYR A 202 6.28 -1.08 -5.01
N LEU A 203 5.12 -0.40 -4.83
CA LEU A 203 4.09 -0.06 -5.85
C LEU A 203 3.12 -1.20 -6.22
N GLU A 204 3.14 -2.32 -5.52
CA GLU A 204 2.16 -3.39 -5.72
C GLU A 204 0.72 -2.93 -5.42
N ASP A 205 0.57 -2.04 -4.44
CA ASP A 205 -0.67 -1.35 -4.07
C ASP A 205 -1.16 -0.42 -5.19
N ILE A 206 -0.26 0.40 -5.74
CA ILE A 206 -0.54 1.32 -6.85
C ILE A 206 -0.88 0.54 -8.12
N ASP A 207 -0.14 -0.52 -8.45
CA ASP A 207 -0.44 -1.40 -9.59
C ASP A 207 -1.82 -2.01 -9.49
N PHE A 208 -2.12 -2.64 -8.34
CA PHE A 208 -3.40 -3.30 -8.12
C PHE A 208 -4.55 -2.30 -8.22
N SER A 209 -4.52 -1.25 -7.42
CA SER A 209 -5.60 -0.27 -7.38
C SER A 209 -5.74 0.52 -8.69
N TYR A 210 -4.64 0.78 -9.41
CA TYR A 210 -4.70 1.37 -10.74
C TYR A 210 -5.48 0.51 -11.73
N ARG A 211 -5.22 -0.80 -11.78
CA ARG A 211 -5.98 -1.74 -12.62
C ARG A 211 -7.45 -1.77 -12.24
N VAL A 212 -7.77 -1.86 -10.95
CA VAL A 212 -9.15 -1.83 -10.45
C VAL A 212 -9.87 -0.55 -10.89
N SER A 213 -9.21 0.61 -10.77
CA SER A 213 -9.80 1.91 -11.13
C SER A 213 -10.18 2.05 -12.61
N ARG A 214 -9.69 1.15 -13.49
CA ARG A 214 -10.08 1.14 -14.91
C ARG A 214 -11.49 0.60 -15.11
N ASN A 215 -11.99 -0.17 -14.15
CA ASN A 215 -13.28 -0.87 -14.24
C ASN A 215 -14.26 -0.43 -13.15
N TYR A 216 -13.77 0.12 -12.04
CA TYR A 216 -14.57 0.49 -10.88
C TYR A 216 -14.20 1.87 -10.32
N PRO A 217 -15.16 2.66 -9.80
CA PRO A 217 -14.83 3.88 -9.05
C PRO A 217 -14.11 3.54 -7.75
N LEU A 218 -13.00 4.23 -7.48
CA LEU A 218 -12.25 4.14 -6.23
C LEU A 218 -12.36 5.44 -5.45
N ILE A 219 -12.64 5.36 -4.15
CA ILE A 219 -12.95 6.53 -3.32
C ILE A 219 -11.94 6.66 -2.18
N PHE A 220 -11.29 7.83 -2.12
CA PHE A 220 -10.61 8.30 -0.91
C PHE A 220 -11.64 8.95 0.03
N LEU A 221 -11.83 8.38 1.22
CA LEU A 221 -12.82 8.81 2.19
C LEU A 221 -12.15 9.53 3.39
N PRO A 222 -12.19 10.87 3.47
CA PRO A 222 -11.48 11.61 4.52
C PRO A 222 -12.10 11.51 5.91
N SER A 223 -13.35 11.04 6.02
CA SER A 223 -14.04 10.85 7.30
C SER A 223 -13.59 9.55 7.99
N ALA A 224 -13.19 8.52 7.24
CA ALA A 224 -12.58 7.32 7.79
C ALA A 224 -11.07 7.57 8.00
N LYS A 225 -10.54 7.24 9.18
CA LYS A 225 -9.18 7.61 9.58
C LYS A 225 -8.42 6.48 10.26
N GLY A 226 -7.10 6.51 10.11
CA GLY A 226 -6.17 5.66 10.85
C GLY A 226 -4.75 6.22 10.81
N ASP A 227 -3.93 5.76 11.73
CA ASP A 227 -2.53 6.13 11.85
C ASP A 227 -1.65 5.02 11.31
N HIS A 228 -0.88 5.31 10.26
CA HIS A 228 0.15 4.40 9.77
C HIS A 228 1.46 4.70 10.51
N LEU A 229 1.79 3.85 11.50
CA LEU A 229 2.89 4.05 12.45
C LEU A 229 4.27 4.02 11.80
N LYS A 230 4.38 3.51 10.57
CA LYS A 230 5.62 3.44 9.80
C LYS A 230 6.72 2.75 10.64
N ALA A 231 6.46 1.52 11.05
CA ALA A 231 7.35 0.66 11.81
C ALA A 231 8.80 0.70 11.31
N SER A 232 9.77 0.86 12.23
CA SER A 232 11.18 0.97 11.88
C SER A 232 11.84 -0.39 11.53
N ALA A 233 11.29 -1.49 12.04
CA ALA A 233 11.80 -2.84 11.88
C ALA A 233 11.61 -3.38 10.45
N SER A 234 12.52 -4.28 10.02
CA SER A 234 12.43 -5.03 8.76
C SER A 234 12.41 -4.17 7.46
N ARG A 235 12.92 -2.93 7.52
CA ARG A 235 12.97 -2.03 6.36
C ARG A 235 14.18 -2.24 5.48
N LEU A 236 13.96 -2.14 4.16
CA LEU A 236 15.03 -2.02 3.18
C LEU A 236 15.87 -0.77 3.46
N SER A 237 17.19 -0.87 3.29
CA SER A 237 18.05 0.31 3.29
C SER A 237 17.62 1.27 2.18
N ARG A 238 17.95 2.56 2.33
CA ARG A 238 17.64 3.58 1.32
C ARG A 238 18.15 3.19 -0.07
N HIS A 239 19.35 2.63 -0.14
CA HIS A 239 19.93 2.15 -1.39
C HIS A 239 19.06 1.05 -2.02
N GLN A 240 18.71 0.02 -1.24
CA GLN A 240 17.90 -1.11 -1.71
C GLN A 240 16.51 -0.67 -2.16
N LEU A 241 15.86 0.22 -1.40
CA LEU A 241 14.54 0.76 -1.74
C LEU A 241 14.57 1.55 -3.04
N LEU A 242 15.52 2.47 -3.22
CA LEU A 242 15.64 3.27 -4.46
C LEU A 242 15.97 2.39 -5.68
N ARG A 243 16.74 1.34 -5.48
CA ARG A 243 17.08 0.38 -6.54
C ARG A 243 15.87 -0.45 -6.98
N MET A 244 15.11 -1.00 -6.02
CA MET A 244 13.82 -1.66 -6.28
C MET A 244 12.83 -0.70 -6.94
N MET A 245 12.72 0.54 -6.44
CA MET A 245 11.84 1.56 -6.98
C MET A 245 12.06 1.76 -8.49
N ILE A 246 13.32 1.85 -8.94
CA ILE A 246 13.61 1.97 -10.38
C ILE A 246 13.13 0.75 -11.16
N ALA A 247 13.48 -0.46 -10.71
CA ALA A 247 13.08 -1.70 -11.37
C ALA A 247 11.56 -1.84 -11.50
N ASN A 248 10.85 -1.61 -10.39
CA ASN A 248 9.39 -1.73 -10.35
C ASN A 248 8.73 -0.66 -11.23
N HIS A 249 9.22 0.59 -11.25
CA HIS A 249 8.66 1.61 -12.14
C HIS A 249 8.82 1.25 -13.63
N PHE A 250 9.97 0.73 -14.07
CA PHE A 250 10.12 0.31 -15.47
C PHE A 250 9.20 -0.85 -15.84
N TYR A 251 9.06 -1.83 -14.94
CA TYR A 251 8.16 -2.96 -15.13
C TYR A 251 6.70 -2.50 -15.19
N LEU A 252 6.25 -1.74 -14.19
CA LEU A 252 4.87 -1.31 -14.05
C LEU A 252 4.46 -0.25 -15.07
N HIS A 253 5.37 0.63 -15.50
CA HIS A 253 5.13 1.52 -16.63
C HIS A 253 4.86 0.72 -17.90
N ARG A 254 5.66 -0.31 -18.17
CA ARG A 254 5.45 -1.20 -19.33
C ARG A 254 4.13 -1.95 -19.25
N LYS A 255 3.77 -2.42 -18.06
CA LYS A 255 2.55 -3.16 -17.78
C LYS A 255 1.29 -2.31 -17.95
N ASN A 256 1.31 -1.09 -17.41
CA ASN A 256 0.09 -0.30 -17.20
C ASN A 256 -0.04 0.94 -18.10
N MET A 257 1.02 1.37 -18.79
CA MET A 257 0.98 2.56 -19.64
C MET A 257 1.15 2.22 -21.12
N PRO A 258 0.48 2.94 -22.03
CA PRO A 258 0.80 2.88 -23.45
C PRO A 258 2.28 3.19 -23.70
N GLN A 259 2.97 2.37 -24.48
CA GLN A 259 4.41 2.52 -24.74
C GLN A 259 4.70 3.54 -25.85
N THR A 260 3.98 4.66 -25.85
CA THR A 260 4.17 5.76 -26.81
C THR A 260 5.41 6.59 -26.46
N MET A 261 5.96 7.33 -27.42
CA MET A 261 7.08 8.25 -27.17
C MET A 261 6.79 9.25 -26.05
N LEU A 262 5.54 9.73 -25.94
CA LEU A 262 5.15 10.68 -24.90
C LEU A 262 5.18 10.04 -23.50
N ASN A 263 4.68 8.81 -23.36
CA ASN A 263 4.71 8.09 -22.08
C ASN A 263 6.14 7.71 -21.67
N GLN A 264 6.98 7.33 -22.64
CA GLN A 264 8.41 7.08 -22.40
C GLN A 264 9.13 8.35 -21.98
N ALA A 265 8.91 9.47 -22.68
CA ALA A 265 9.48 10.76 -22.32
C ALA A 265 9.05 11.20 -20.91
N ALA A 266 7.78 10.98 -20.54
CA ALA A 266 7.29 11.29 -19.20
C ALA A 266 7.97 10.47 -18.09
N LEU A 267 8.21 9.18 -18.33
CA LEU A 267 8.95 8.31 -17.40
C LEU A 267 10.38 8.83 -17.19
N TRP A 268 11.10 9.09 -18.27
CA TRP A 268 12.48 9.59 -18.20
C TRP A 268 12.56 10.99 -17.61
N TRP A 269 11.59 11.86 -17.89
CA TRP A 269 11.50 13.20 -17.31
C TRP A 269 11.32 13.13 -15.78
N ALA A 270 10.46 12.25 -15.30
CA ALA A 270 10.28 12.02 -13.87
C ALA A 270 11.55 11.47 -13.20
N PHE A 271 12.25 10.51 -13.84
CA PHE A 271 13.53 10.02 -13.33
C PHE A 271 14.62 11.09 -13.31
N LEU A 272 14.68 11.96 -14.31
CA LEU A 272 15.61 13.10 -14.30
C LEU A 272 15.33 14.01 -13.09
N GLY A 273 14.06 14.34 -12.84
CA GLY A 273 13.67 15.14 -11.69
C GLY A 273 14.02 14.50 -10.34
N LEU A 274 13.86 13.18 -10.23
CA LEU A 274 14.26 12.42 -9.04
C LEU A 274 15.79 12.37 -8.89
N LEU A 275 16.53 12.19 -9.98
CA LEU A 275 17.99 12.18 -9.97
C LEU A 275 18.54 13.51 -9.48
N ILE A 276 18.08 14.62 -10.04
CA ILE A 276 18.51 15.96 -9.64
C ILE A 276 18.19 16.19 -8.16
N LEU A 277 16.94 15.94 -7.74
CA LEU A 277 16.51 16.13 -6.34
C LEU A 277 17.38 15.33 -5.36
N ASN A 278 17.64 14.06 -5.68
CA ASN A 278 18.41 13.18 -4.81
C ASN A 278 19.91 13.51 -4.82
N SER A 279 20.47 13.94 -5.96
CA SER A 279 21.83 14.49 -6.03
C SER A 279 21.99 15.74 -5.17
N THR A 280 21.02 16.67 -5.21
CA THR A 280 21.05 17.86 -4.34
C THR A 280 21.00 17.47 -2.86
N ARG A 281 20.18 16.47 -2.49
CA ARG A 281 20.15 15.94 -1.11
C ARG A 281 21.46 15.26 -0.73
N ALA A 282 22.06 14.48 -1.63
CA ALA A 282 23.33 13.82 -1.41
C ALA A 282 24.43 14.82 -1.06
N VAL A 283 24.50 15.93 -1.79
CA VAL A 283 25.46 17.02 -1.52
C VAL A 283 25.12 17.74 -0.21
N ARG A 284 23.85 18.16 -0.04
CA ARG A 284 23.40 18.91 1.15
C ARG A 284 23.64 18.17 2.45
N PHE A 285 23.37 16.86 2.48
CA PHE A 285 23.49 16.03 3.67
C PHE A 285 24.82 15.25 3.72
N ARG A 286 25.71 15.44 2.74
CA ARG A 286 26.98 14.71 2.60
C ARG A 286 26.81 13.19 2.71
N ASN A 287 25.71 12.68 2.15
CA ASN A 287 25.37 11.25 2.20
C ASN A 287 25.05 10.73 0.79
N PRO A 288 25.98 9.98 0.16
CA PRO A 288 25.80 9.48 -1.21
C PRO A 288 24.66 8.45 -1.35
N GLU A 289 24.18 7.83 -0.28
CA GLU A 289 23.07 6.87 -0.33
C GLU A 289 21.77 7.45 -0.87
N HIS A 290 21.64 8.78 -0.89
CA HIS A 290 20.50 9.45 -1.53
C HIS A 290 20.45 9.17 -3.03
N VAL A 291 21.58 8.91 -3.70
CA VAL A 291 21.65 8.77 -5.17
C VAL A 291 22.16 7.40 -5.63
N THR A 292 22.96 6.70 -4.82
CA THR A 292 23.61 5.44 -5.26
C THR A 292 22.61 4.35 -5.65
N GLY A 293 21.50 4.21 -4.92
CA GLY A 293 20.44 3.24 -5.25
C GLY A 293 19.74 3.55 -6.58
N LEU A 294 19.51 4.84 -6.89
CA LEU A 294 18.93 5.26 -8.17
C LEU A 294 19.85 4.91 -9.34
N LEU A 295 21.14 5.24 -9.23
CA LEU A 295 22.12 4.97 -10.28
C LEU A 295 22.33 3.46 -10.49
N ALA A 296 22.36 2.69 -9.40
CA ALA A 296 22.45 1.23 -9.45
C ALA A 296 21.24 0.64 -10.18
N GLY A 297 20.02 1.03 -9.79
CA GLY A 297 18.79 0.58 -10.45
C GLY A 297 18.77 0.93 -11.94
N LEU A 298 19.09 2.17 -12.31
CA LEU A 298 19.13 2.60 -13.72
C LEU A 298 20.14 1.77 -14.54
N ARG A 299 21.34 1.54 -14.01
CA ARG A 299 22.38 0.74 -14.67
C ARG A 299 21.95 -0.71 -14.87
N GLU A 300 21.26 -1.29 -13.89
CA GLU A 300 20.76 -2.67 -13.99
C GLU A 300 19.60 -2.80 -14.98
N GLN A 301 18.69 -1.82 -15.03
CA GLN A 301 17.62 -1.82 -16.02
C GLN A 301 18.16 -1.60 -17.45
N ALA A 302 19.18 -0.76 -17.62
CA ALA A 302 19.89 -0.62 -18.91
C ALA A 302 20.56 -1.92 -19.37
N ARG A 303 20.86 -2.84 -18.45
CA ARG A 303 21.41 -4.18 -18.73
C ARG A 303 20.34 -5.28 -18.83
N GLY A 304 19.06 -4.92 -18.74
CA GLY A 304 17.95 -5.87 -18.84
C GLY A 304 17.75 -6.76 -17.61
N LYS A 305 18.18 -6.35 -16.41
CA LYS A 305 18.06 -7.17 -15.20
C LYS A 305 16.60 -7.50 -14.81
N GLY A 306 15.64 -6.63 -15.15
CA GLY A 306 14.23 -6.82 -14.80
C GLY A 306 13.93 -6.48 -13.34
N LEU A 307 12.95 -7.14 -12.74
CA LEU A 307 12.56 -6.92 -11.34
C LEU A 307 13.70 -7.26 -10.36
N ILE A 308 13.70 -6.59 -9.21
CA ILE A 308 14.75 -6.72 -8.20
C ILE A 308 14.12 -6.96 -6.84
N ASP A 309 14.54 -8.02 -6.16
CA ASP A 309 14.25 -8.28 -4.75
C ASP A 309 15.54 -8.15 -3.92
N PRO A 310 15.76 -6.99 -3.28
CA PRO A 310 16.96 -6.77 -2.50
C PRO A 310 17.05 -7.64 -1.25
N ALA A 311 15.94 -8.19 -0.75
CA ALA A 311 15.95 -9.07 0.41
C ALA A 311 16.41 -10.49 0.01
N ALA A 312 16.03 -10.95 -1.19
CA ALA A 312 16.48 -12.24 -1.72
C ALA A 312 17.99 -12.25 -2.05
N GLU A 313 18.57 -11.12 -2.45
CA GLU A 313 20.00 -11.01 -2.76
C GLU A 313 20.92 -11.07 -1.53
N GLY A 314 20.39 -10.83 -0.32
CA GLY A 314 21.16 -10.85 0.94
C GLY A 314 21.37 -12.24 1.56
N VAL A 315 20.63 -13.26 1.10
CA VAL A 315 20.71 -14.64 1.62
C VAL A 315 21.85 -15.44 0.98
N GLY A 316 22.64 -14.81 0.10
CA GLY A 316 23.72 -15.44 -0.68
C GLY A 316 25.12 -14.87 -0.46
N ARG A 317 25.47 -14.41 0.76
CA ARG A 317 26.84 -14.06 1.13
C ARG A 317 27.21 -14.57 2.52
#